data_AF-A0A378W2F5-F1
#
_entry.id   AF-A0A378W2F5-F1
#
_cell.length_a   1.000
_cell.length_b   1.000
_cell.length_c   1.000
_cell.angle_alpha   90.00
_cell.angle_beta   90.00
_cell.angle_gamma   90.00
#
_symmetry.space_group_name_H-M   'P 1'
#
loop_
_entity.id
_entity.type
_entity.pdbx_description
1 polymer ?
#
loop_
_entity_poly.entity_id
_entity_poly.type
_entity_poly.pdbx_seq_one_letter_code
_entity_poly.pdbx_strand_id
1 'polypeptide(L)'
;MPSESTRLIMSINRACKLGDIRHPSGAIVFMVGPEGGWTEQEEQQAFEAGFQAVTLGKRILRTETAPLAAIAAMQTLWGDFT
;
A
#
# COMPACT_ATOMS: atom_id res chain seq x y z
N MET A 1 -3.82 -16.86 17.41
CA MET A 1 -3.86 -16.81 15.94
C MET A 1 -3.02 -15.62 15.52
N PRO A 2 -2.00 -15.73 14.67
CA PRO A 2 -1.34 -14.52 14.18
C PRO A 2 -2.42 -13.72 13.46
N SER A 3 -2.70 -12.52 13.98
CA SER A 3 -3.65 -11.59 13.37
C SER A 3 -3.25 -11.42 11.91
N GLU A 4 -4.15 -11.74 10.99
CA GLU A 4 -3.90 -11.66 9.56
C GLU A 4 -3.59 -10.20 9.19
N SER A 5 -2.30 -9.89 9.04
CA SER A 5 -1.85 -8.53 8.73
C SER A 5 -2.21 -8.16 7.29
N THR A 6 -2.76 -6.97 7.08
CA THR A 6 -3.01 -6.43 5.74
C THR A 6 -1.67 -6.01 5.14
N ARG A 7 -1.27 -6.64 4.04
CA ARG A 7 0.01 -6.40 3.36
C ARG A 7 -0.22 -5.61 2.08
N LEU A 8 0.38 -4.43 1.99
CA LEU A 8 0.15 -3.46 0.91
C LEU A 8 1.47 -3.02 0.27
N ILE A 9 1.49 -2.91 -1.05
CA ILE A 9 2.62 -2.37 -1.81
C ILE A 9 2.15 -1.20 -2.67
N MET A 10 2.88 -0.08 -2.65
CA MET A 10 2.64 1.01 -3.59
C MET A 10 3.17 0.61 -4.97
N SER A 11 2.24 0.39 -5.89
CA SER A 11 2.53 0.07 -7.28
C SER A 11 1.41 0.58 -8.18
N ILE A 12 1.72 0.86 -9.44
CA ILE A 12 0.71 1.15 -10.48
C ILE A 12 0.24 -0.13 -11.20
N ASN A 13 0.95 -1.23 -11.03
CA ASN A 13 0.66 -2.51 -11.68
C ASN A 13 -0.32 -3.31 -10.82
N ARG A 14 -1.42 -3.79 -11.43
CA ARG A 14 -2.46 -4.61 -10.76
C ARG A 14 -3.06 -3.96 -9.51
N ALA A 15 -3.05 -2.62 -9.46
CA ALA A 15 -3.40 -1.88 -8.27
C ALA A 15 -4.88 -1.49 -8.23
N CYS A 16 -5.44 -1.50 -7.01
CA CYS A 16 -6.71 -0.85 -6.70
C CYS A 16 -6.45 0.46 -5.93
N LYS A 17 -7.51 1.25 -5.65
CA LYS A 17 -7.35 2.40 -4.76
C LYS A 17 -7.28 1.90 -3.32
N LEU A 18 -6.56 2.63 -2.46
CA LEU A 18 -6.49 2.30 -1.04
C LEU A 18 -7.89 2.20 -0.39
N GLY A 19 -8.85 3.04 -0.78
CA GLY A 19 -10.22 2.99 -0.26
C GLY A 19 -11.06 1.79 -0.72
N ASP A 20 -10.61 1.05 -1.74
CA ASP A 20 -11.32 -0.10 -2.29
C ASP A 20 -10.87 -1.43 -1.63
N ILE A 21 -9.83 -1.39 -0.79
CA ILE A 21 -9.38 -2.60 -0.09
C ILE A 21 -10.35 -2.99 1.03
N ARG A 22 -10.36 -4.27 1.40
CA ARG A 22 -11.10 -4.76 2.57
C ARG A 22 -10.61 -4.02 3.83
N HIS A 23 -11.54 -3.55 4.65
CA HIS A 23 -11.23 -2.91 5.93
C HIS A 23 -10.25 -3.79 6.75
N PRO A 24 -9.05 -3.27 7.09
CA PRO A 24 -8.08 -4.01 7.87
C PRO A 24 -8.64 -4.39 9.25
N SER A 25 -8.48 -5.65 9.66
CA SER A 25 -8.89 -6.14 10.98
C SER A 25 -7.74 -6.29 11.97
N GLY A 26 -6.55 -5.80 11.61
CA GLY A 26 -5.31 -5.96 12.36
C GLY A 26 -4.20 -5.06 11.84
N ALA A 27 -2.95 -5.46 12.05
CA ALA A 27 -1.79 -4.68 11.65
C ALA A 27 -1.73 -4.48 10.12
N ILE A 28 -1.22 -3.32 9.71
CA ILE A 28 -0.93 -3.00 8.31
C ILE A 28 0.58 -3.03 8.11
N VAL A 29 1.03 -3.71 7.06
CA VAL A 29 2.41 -3.67 6.56
C VAL A 29 2.36 -3.01 5.19
N PHE A 30 3.15 -1.96 5.00
CA PHE A 30 3.10 -1.13 3.81
C PHE A 30 4.51 -0.93 3.23
N MET A 31 4.65 -1.19 1.92
CA MET A 31 5.91 -1.07 1.19
C MET A 31 5.88 0.12 0.22
N VAL A 32 6.96 0.90 0.23
CA VAL A 32 7.20 2.00 -0.71
C VAL A 32 8.52 1.75 -1.43
N GLY A 33 8.49 1.86 -2.76
CA GLY A 33 9.67 1.67 -3.60
C GLY A 33 10.58 2.91 -3.61
N PRO A 34 11.84 2.76 -4.04
CA PRO A 34 12.76 3.88 -4.24
C PRO A 34 12.32 4.75 -5.44
N GLU A 35 13.07 5.81 -5.74
CA GLU A 35 12.82 6.74 -6.87
C GLU A 35 12.69 6.04 -8.22
N GLY A 36 13.43 4.94 -8.41
CA GLY A 36 13.37 4.11 -9.62
C GLY A 36 12.14 3.19 -9.70
N GLY A 37 11.32 3.14 -8.65
CA GLY A 37 10.21 2.20 -8.53
C GLY A 37 10.68 0.77 -8.22
N TRP A 38 9.75 -0.17 -8.34
CA TRP A 38 10.01 -1.60 -8.21
C TRP A 38 10.37 -2.21 -9.54
N THR A 39 11.25 -3.20 -9.53
CA THR A 39 11.41 -4.11 -10.66
C THR A 39 10.23 -5.07 -10.74
N GLU A 40 9.97 -5.62 -11.94
CA GLU A 40 8.91 -6.62 -12.14
C GLU A 40 9.10 -7.85 -11.23
N GLN A 41 10.35 -8.24 -10.97
CA GLN A 41 10.69 -9.37 -10.09
C GLN A 41 10.35 -9.07 -8.62
N GLU A 42 10.65 -7.86 -8.13
CA GLU A 42 10.30 -7.44 -6.76
C GLU A 42 8.79 -7.37 -6.56
N GLU A 43 8.04 -6.83 -7.53
CA GLU A 43 6.58 -6.81 -7.47
C GLU A 43 5.99 -8.21 -7.47
N GLN A 44 6.50 -9.09 -8.32
CA GLN A 44 6.04 -10.49 -8.38
C GLN A 44 6.32 -11.23 -7.06
N GLN A 45 7.49 -11.03 -6.45
CA GLN A 45 7.80 -11.56 -5.11
C GLN A 45 6.86 -11.01 -4.04
N ALA A 46 6.51 -9.72 -4.11
CA ALA A 46 5.55 -9.12 -3.18
C ALA A 46 4.16 -9.76 -3.35
N PHE A 47 3.69 -9.96 -4.59
CA PHE A 47 2.41 -10.62 -4.86
C PHE A 47 2.38 -12.06 -4.35
N GLU A 48 3.46 -12.82 -4.54
CA GLU A 48 3.60 -14.18 -4.02
C GLU A 48 3.64 -14.22 -2.49
N ALA A 49 4.18 -13.19 -1.84
CA ALA A 49 4.12 -12.98 -0.40
C ALA A 49 2.75 -12.45 0.10
N GLY A 50 1.78 -12.28 -0.81
CA GLY A 50 0.42 -11.86 -0.50
C GLY A 50 0.27 -10.36 -0.24
N PHE A 51 1.14 -9.53 -0.83
CA PHE A 51 0.94 -8.08 -0.87
C PHE A 51 -0.09 -7.70 -1.94
N GLN A 52 -1.01 -6.81 -1.58
CA GLN A 52 -1.95 -6.19 -2.52
C GLN A 52 -1.37 -4.87 -3.01
N ALA A 53 -1.31 -4.68 -4.33
CA ALA A 53 -0.93 -3.40 -4.92
C ALA A 53 -2.02 -2.34 -4.71
N VAL A 54 -1.62 -1.14 -4.28
CA VAL A 54 -2.50 0.01 -4.06
C VAL A 54 -1.94 1.29 -4.68
N THR A 55 -2.86 2.18 -5.09
CA THR A 55 -2.56 3.54 -5.58
C THR A 55 -3.29 4.62 -4.76
N LEU A 56 -2.73 5.83 -4.77
CA LEU A 56 -3.29 7.03 -4.14
C LEU A 56 -3.71 8.05 -5.19
N GLY A 57 -4.73 7.69 -5.97
CA GLY A 57 -5.22 8.50 -7.08
C GLY A 57 -4.42 8.32 -8.37
N LYS A 58 -4.60 9.25 -9.32
CA LYS A 58 -4.12 9.10 -10.70
C LYS A 58 -2.64 9.46 -10.92
N ARG A 59 -1.99 10.09 -9.95
CA ARG A 59 -0.62 10.63 -10.10
C ARG A 59 0.35 9.72 -9.37
N ILE A 60 1.50 9.45 -10.00
CA ILE A 60 2.62 8.82 -9.32
C ILE A 60 3.22 9.85 -8.36
N LEU A 61 3.24 9.53 -7.07
CA LEU A 61 3.84 10.37 -6.05
C LEU A 61 5.34 10.11 -5.98
N ARG A 62 6.10 11.14 -5.58
CA ARG A 62 7.53 10.97 -5.31
C ARG A 62 7.76 10.09 -4.08
N THR A 63 8.90 9.42 -4.02
CA THR A 63 9.29 8.46 -2.97
C THR A 63 9.07 8.99 -1.55
N GLU A 64 9.42 10.24 -1.28
CA GLU A 64 9.23 10.88 0.04
C GLU A 64 7.77 11.26 0.36
N THR A 65 6.96 11.53 -0.66
CA THR A 65 5.56 11.97 -0.50
C THR A 65 4.60 10.78 -0.41
N ALA A 66 4.89 9.70 -1.13
CA ALA A 66 4.10 8.49 -1.16
C ALA A 66 3.78 7.92 0.25
N PRO A 67 4.76 7.72 1.16
CA PRO A 67 4.49 7.17 2.49
C PRO A 67 3.67 8.13 3.35
N LEU A 68 3.98 9.44 3.31
CA LEU A 68 3.25 10.44 4.09
C LEU A 68 1.77 10.50 3.67
N ALA A 69 1.51 10.53 2.36
CA ALA A 69 0.15 10.52 1.82
C ALA A 69 -0.58 9.22 2.14
N ALA A 70 0.12 8.07 2.06
CA ALA A 70 -0.45 6.77 2.39
C ALA A 70 -0.87 6.68 3.85
N ILE A 71 0.02 7.02 4.77
CA ILE A 71 -0.26 6.97 6.21
C ILE A 71 -1.40 7.92 6.57
N ALA A 72 -1.39 9.16 6.06
CA ALA A 72 -2.49 10.10 6.28
C ALA A 72 -3.83 9.56 5.75
N ALA A 73 -3.84 8.93 4.57
CA ALA A 73 -5.03 8.30 4.01
C ALA A 73 -5.50 7.10 4.85
N MET A 74 -4.57 6.26 5.34
CA MET A 74 -4.90 5.15 6.25
C MET A 74 -5.50 5.64 7.56
N GLN A 75 -4.94 6.70 8.17
CA GLN A 75 -5.49 7.30 9.38
C GLN A 75 -6.88 7.91 9.14
N THR A 76 -7.13 8.46 7.95
CA THR A 76 -8.44 9.01 7.56
C THR A 76 -9.48 7.92 7.31
N LEU A 77 -9.07 6.74 6.82
CA LEU A 77 -10.00 5.66 6.50
C LEU A 77 -10.26 4.72 7.68
N TRP A 78 -9.23 4.45 8.49
CA TRP A 78 -9.24 3.37 9.48
C TRP A 78 -8.62 3.76 10.84
N GLY A 79 -8.20 5.02 11.00
CA GLY A 79 -7.49 5.50 12.18
C GLY A 79 -8.23 6.59 12.92
N ASP A 80 -7.49 7.53 13.48
CA ASP A 80 -7.97 8.55 14.42
C ASP A 80 -8.16 9.95 13.79
N PHE A 81 -8.04 10.07 12.47
CA PHE A 81 -8.30 11.34 11.77
C PHE A 81 -9.79 11.58 11.48
N THR A 82 -10.65 10.63 11.86
CA THR A 82 -12.11 10.66 11.72
C THR A 82 -12.81 10.22 12.98
#